data_AF-A0AAD7Z3W3-F1
#
_entry.id   AF-A0AAD7Z3W3-F1
#
_cell.length_a   1.000
_cell.length_b   1.000
_cell.length_c   1.000
_cell.angle_alpha   90.00
_cell.angle_beta   90.00
_cell.angle_gamma   90.00
#
_symmetry.space_group_name_H-M   'P 1'
#
loop_
_entity.id
_entity.type
_entity.pdbx_description
1 polymer ?
#
loop_
_entity_poly.entity_id
_entity_poly.type
_entity_poly.pdbx_seq_one_letter_code
_entity_poly.pdbx_strand_id
1 'polypeptide(L)'
;MAPVGVIIILTSAPNLTGAFLVMTYPHFLFADIRYRDSVIGMRPHEETHKIFIDIEPNTGTPIRGAKRAQFNIFSRSVQGIPPTQNLRTALVPILWIEEAINLPDEFVGELTDRLLSSLRLVEVFVPVIIAFCCAILVLGIALTIRAKYYNKPEAAN
;
A
#
# COMPACT_ATOMS: atom_id res chain seq x y z
N MET A 1 -10.26 -20.15 -18.84
CA MET A 1 -9.28 -19.49 -17.95
C MET A 1 -9.12 -18.07 -18.48
N ALA A 2 -9.49 -17.04 -17.73
CA ALA A 2 -9.28 -15.67 -18.18
C ALA A 2 -7.76 -15.37 -18.20
N PRO A 3 -7.23 -14.73 -19.26
CA PRO A 3 -5.83 -14.35 -19.28
C PRO A 3 -5.51 -13.36 -18.14
N VAL A 4 -4.27 -13.41 -17.66
CA VAL A 4 -3.76 -12.49 -16.63
C VAL A 4 -4.09 -11.04 -17.01
N GLY A 5 -4.55 -10.22 -16.07
CA GLY A 5 -4.90 -8.82 -16.31
C GLY A 5 -6.31 -8.56 -16.87
N VAL A 6 -7.13 -9.59 -17.07
CA VAL A 6 -8.53 -9.48 -17.53
C VAL A 6 -9.50 -10.03 -16.48
N ILE A 7 -10.38 -9.18 -15.97
CA ILE A 7 -11.45 -9.55 -15.04
C ILE A 7 -12.78 -9.45 -15.77
N ILE A 8 -13.45 -10.59 -15.96
CA ILE A 8 -14.78 -10.63 -16.57
C ILE A 8 -15.81 -10.44 -15.46
N ILE A 9 -16.58 -9.34 -15.50
CA ILE A 9 -17.77 -9.22 -14.66
C ILE A 9 -18.93 -9.78 -15.47
N LEU A 10 -19.34 -11.00 -15.12
CA LEU A 10 -20.66 -11.48 -15.50
C LEU A 10 -21.66 -10.83 -14.55
N THR A 11 -22.33 -9.76 -14.98
CA THR A 11 -23.46 -9.25 -14.21
C THR A 11 -24.56 -10.31 -14.25
N SER A 12 -24.80 -10.97 -13.11
CA SER A 12 -25.88 -11.96 -12.94
C SER A 12 -27.18 -11.29 -12.51
N ALA A 13 -27.34 -9.98 -12.74
CA ALA A 13 -28.57 -9.29 -12.44
C ALA A 13 -29.67 -9.83 -13.39
N PRO A 14 -30.82 -10.30 -12.85
CA PRO A 14 -31.85 -10.99 -13.63
C PRO A 14 -32.49 -10.15 -14.75
N ASN A 15 -32.22 -8.83 -14.78
CA ASN A 15 -32.74 -7.88 -15.76
C ASN A 15 -31.66 -7.18 -16.61
N LEU A 16 -30.37 -7.54 -16.46
CA LEU A 16 -29.23 -7.00 -17.25
C LEU A 16 -28.60 -8.08 -18.14
N THR A 17 -29.45 -9.00 -18.62
CA THR A 17 -29.13 -10.07 -19.55
C THR A 17 -28.72 -9.49 -20.90
N GLY A 18 -27.43 -9.20 -21.10
CA GLY A 18 -26.91 -8.87 -22.44
C GLY A 18 -25.61 -8.09 -22.51
N ALA A 19 -25.22 -7.36 -21.45
CA ALA A 19 -24.00 -6.57 -21.44
C ALA A 19 -22.86 -7.34 -20.75
N PHE A 20 -22.00 -7.99 -21.55
CA PHE A 20 -20.75 -8.57 -21.06
C PHE A 20 -19.71 -7.46 -20.88
N LEU A 21 -19.74 -6.82 -19.71
CA LEU A 21 -18.75 -5.84 -19.31
C LEU A 21 -17.47 -6.56 -18.86
N VAL A 22 -16.34 -6.21 -19.47
CA VAL A 22 -15.04 -6.77 -19.12
C VAL A 22 -14.17 -5.66 -18.57
N MET A 23 -13.63 -5.88 -17.39
CA MET A 23 -12.66 -4.98 -16.79
C MET A 23 -11.23 -5.43 -17.11
N THR A 24 -10.41 -4.48 -17.49
CA THR A 24 -8.97 -4.67 -17.68
C THR A 24 -8.22 -3.52 -17.02
N TYR A 25 -6.90 -3.62 -16.94
CA TYR A 25 -6.09 -2.42 -16.68
C TYR A 25 -6.20 -1.45 -17.88
N PRO A 26 -5.96 -0.14 -17.67
CA PRO A 26 -5.95 0.84 -18.75
C PRO A 26 -5.00 0.46 -19.87
N HIS A 27 -5.45 0.67 -21.10
CA HIS A 27 -4.77 0.32 -22.34
C HIS A 27 -4.32 -1.15 -22.42
N PHE A 28 -5.07 -2.04 -21.75
CA PHE A 28 -4.76 -3.47 -21.68
C PHE A 28 -3.38 -3.77 -21.04
N LEU A 29 -2.93 -2.94 -20.08
CA LEU A 29 -1.72 -3.21 -19.31
C LEU A 29 -1.81 -4.61 -18.67
N PHE A 30 -0.76 -5.41 -18.79
CA PHE A 30 -0.68 -6.81 -18.34
C PHE A 30 -1.62 -7.83 -19.01
N ALA A 31 -2.51 -7.40 -19.91
CA ALA A 31 -3.32 -8.33 -20.69
C ALA A 31 -2.54 -8.88 -21.90
N ASP A 32 -3.06 -9.96 -22.50
CA ASP A 32 -2.48 -10.55 -23.70
C ASP A 32 -2.41 -9.52 -24.85
N ILE A 33 -1.29 -9.54 -25.58
CA ILE A 33 -1.00 -8.66 -26.72
C ILE A 33 -2.12 -8.61 -27.76
N ARG A 34 -2.86 -9.71 -27.93
CA ARG A 34 -3.98 -9.81 -28.87
C ARG A 34 -5.10 -8.80 -28.57
N TYR A 35 -5.33 -8.46 -27.30
CA TYR A 35 -6.33 -7.44 -26.94
C TYR A 35 -5.85 -6.04 -27.33
N ARG A 36 -4.58 -5.75 -27.04
CA ARG A 36 -3.95 -4.46 -27.39
C ARG A 36 -3.94 -4.22 -28.89
N ASP A 37 -3.55 -5.23 -29.66
CA ASP A 37 -3.39 -5.11 -31.12
C ASP A 37 -4.74 -5.14 -31.87
N SER A 38 -5.83 -5.49 -31.17
CA SER A 38 -7.18 -5.49 -31.75
C SER A 38 -7.80 -4.08 -31.84
N VAL A 39 -7.24 -3.10 -31.13
CA VAL A 39 -7.76 -1.72 -31.05
C VAL A 39 -6.63 -0.71 -31.28
N ILE A 40 -6.84 0.19 -32.23
CA ILE A 40 -5.88 1.26 -32.54
C ILE A 40 -5.85 2.27 -31.37
N GLY A 41 -4.64 2.71 -30.99
CA GLY A 41 -4.45 3.74 -29.96
C GLY A 41 -4.17 3.21 -28.56
N MET A 42 -4.05 1.88 -28.37
CA MET A 42 -3.68 1.30 -27.08
C MET A 42 -2.18 1.45 -26.81
N ARG A 43 -1.81 2.20 -25.75
CA ARG A 43 -0.43 2.43 -25.32
C ARG A 43 -0.30 2.16 -23.81
N PRO A 44 -0.10 0.90 -23.39
CA PRO A 44 0.06 0.58 -21.97
C PRO A 44 1.38 1.14 -21.44
N HIS A 45 1.33 1.89 -20.34
CA HIS A 45 2.49 2.44 -19.64
C HIS A 45 2.34 2.06 -18.17
N GLU A 46 3.34 1.41 -17.61
CA GLU A 46 3.24 0.86 -16.26
C GLU A 46 3.09 1.98 -15.20
N GLU A 47 3.80 3.09 -15.36
CA GLU A 47 3.77 4.21 -14.43
C GLU A 47 2.37 4.83 -14.29
N THR A 48 1.64 4.98 -15.39
CA THR A 48 0.34 5.65 -15.43
C THR A 48 -0.84 4.70 -15.37
N HIS A 49 -0.67 3.41 -15.71
CA HIS A 49 -1.80 2.47 -15.83
C HIS A 49 -1.79 1.35 -14.79
N LYS A 50 -0.74 1.20 -13.97
CA LYS A 50 -0.75 0.20 -12.89
C LYS A 50 -1.67 0.62 -11.74
N ILE A 51 -2.19 -0.36 -11.02
CA ILE A 51 -2.87 -0.13 -9.75
C ILE A 51 -1.81 -0.23 -8.65
N PHE A 52 -1.78 0.74 -7.74
CA PHE A 52 -0.86 0.69 -6.61
C PHE A 52 -1.47 1.33 -5.37
N ILE A 53 -0.95 0.91 -4.22
CA ILE A 53 -1.25 1.50 -2.92
C ILE A 53 0.04 1.48 -2.11
N ASP A 54 0.45 2.65 -1.65
CA ASP A 54 1.63 2.80 -0.80
C ASP A 54 1.13 2.97 0.63
N ILE A 55 1.56 2.06 1.50
CA ILE A 55 1.10 1.94 2.88
C ILE A 55 2.28 2.21 3.82
N GLU A 56 2.06 3.04 4.84
CA GLU A 56 3.04 3.25 5.89
C GLU A 56 3.16 1.98 6.76
N PRO A 57 4.37 1.40 6.92
CA PRO A 57 4.54 0.06 7.47
C PRO A 57 4.21 -0.06 8.97
N ASN A 58 4.34 1.00 9.77
CA ASN A 58 4.13 0.92 11.21
C ASN A 58 2.65 1.08 11.61
N THR A 59 1.90 1.89 10.88
CA THR A 59 0.51 2.29 11.16
C THR A 59 -0.49 1.63 10.23
N GLY A 60 -0.07 1.15 9.06
CA GLY A 60 -0.95 0.60 8.03
C GLY A 60 -1.73 1.68 7.27
N THR A 61 -1.39 2.96 7.43
CA THR A 61 -2.12 4.07 6.79
C THR A 61 -1.73 4.18 5.32
N PRO A 62 -2.69 4.21 4.37
CA PRO A 62 -2.37 4.43 2.96
C PRO A 62 -1.92 5.89 2.77
N ILE A 63 -0.70 6.11 2.29
CA ILE A 63 -0.16 7.46 2.03
C ILE A 63 -0.61 7.96 0.67
N ARG A 64 -0.52 7.09 -0.33
CA ARG A 64 -0.96 7.39 -1.70
C ARG A 64 -1.42 6.11 -2.38
N GLY A 65 -2.24 6.25 -3.39
CA GLY A 65 -2.67 5.12 -4.19
C GLY A 65 -3.45 5.57 -5.41
N ALA A 66 -3.47 4.72 -6.42
CA ALA A 66 -4.29 4.92 -7.59
C ALA A 66 -4.97 3.61 -7.96
N LYS A 67 -6.30 3.62 -7.91
CA LYS A 67 -7.14 2.56 -8.46
C LYS A 67 -7.49 2.94 -9.89
N ARG A 68 -7.32 1.99 -10.80
CA ARG A 68 -7.52 2.20 -12.23
C ARG A 68 -8.25 1.03 -12.82
N ALA A 69 -9.28 1.30 -13.61
CA ALA A 69 -10.05 0.27 -14.29
C ALA A 69 -10.46 0.74 -15.67
N GLN A 70 -10.32 -0.12 -16.67
CA GLN A 70 -10.83 0.07 -18.02
C GLN A 70 -12.03 -0.84 -18.24
N PHE A 71 -13.12 -0.25 -18.72
CA PHE A 71 -14.35 -0.94 -19.04
C PHE A 71 -14.43 -1.20 -20.53
N ASN A 72 -14.64 -2.45 -20.88
CA ASN A 72 -14.65 -2.93 -22.25
C ASN A 72 -15.91 -3.74 -22.53
N ILE A 73 -16.29 -3.80 -23.81
CA ILE A 73 -17.36 -4.64 -24.31
C ILE A 73 -16.84 -5.57 -25.41
N PHE A 74 -17.39 -6.79 -25.47
CA PHE A 74 -17.11 -7.68 -26.58
C PHE A 74 -17.89 -7.24 -27.82
N SER A 75 -17.17 -6.74 -28.82
CA SER A 75 -17.69 -6.57 -30.17
C SER A 75 -17.59 -7.92 -30.88
N ARG A 76 -18.70 -8.43 -31.42
CA ARG A 76 -18.75 -9.64 -32.23
C ARG A 76 -19.92 -9.57 -33.19
N SER A 77 -19.84 -10.31 -34.28
CA SER A 77 -21.00 -10.53 -35.13
C SER A 77 -22.05 -11.37 -34.41
N VAL A 78 -23.31 -10.92 -34.50
CA VAL A 78 -24.46 -11.62 -33.95
C VAL A 78 -25.34 -12.05 -35.12
N GLN A 79 -25.56 -13.36 -35.24
CA GLN A 79 -26.49 -13.90 -36.22
C GLN A 79 -27.88 -13.30 -36.00
N GLY A 80 -28.51 -12.82 -37.08
CA GLY A 80 -29.81 -12.16 -37.02
C GLY A 80 -29.78 -10.65 -36.77
N ILE A 81 -28.60 -10.03 -36.56
CA ILE A 81 -28.46 -8.57 -36.44
C ILE A 81 -27.56 -8.04 -37.57
N PRO A 82 -28.12 -7.62 -38.72
CA PRO A 82 -27.36 -7.25 -39.92
C PRO A 82 -26.25 -6.21 -39.69
N PRO A 83 -26.45 -5.14 -38.89
CA PRO A 83 -25.40 -4.15 -38.62
C PRO A 83 -24.14 -4.74 -37.95
N THR A 84 -24.25 -5.87 -37.26
CA THR A 84 -23.12 -6.48 -36.53
C THR A 84 -22.31 -7.44 -37.39
N GLN A 85 -22.77 -7.80 -38.60
CA GLN A 85 -22.12 -8.86 -39.40
C GLN A 85 -20.70 -8.51 -39.86
N ASN A 86 -20.40 -7.21 -40.02
CA ASN A 86 -19.08 -6.73 -40.40
C ASN A 86 -18.17 -6.43 -39.19
N LEU A 87 -18.63 -6.68 -37.96
CA LEU A 87 -17.83 -6.43 -36.77
C LEU A 87 -16.83 -7.57 -36.55
N ARG A 88 -15.54 -7.21 -36.47
CA ARG A 88 -14.50 -8.13 -36.01
C ARG A 88 -14.72 -8.46 -34.53
N THR A 89 -14.48 -9.71 -34.16
CA THR A 89 -14.43 -10.12 -32.76
C THR A 89 -13.26 -9.46 -32.04
N ALA A 90 -13.54 -8.49 -31.18
CA ALA A 90 -12.55 -7.72 -30.44
C ALA A 90 -13.11 -7.22 -29.11
N LEU A 91 -12.21 -6.94 -28.16
CA LEU A 91 -12.57 -6.34 -26.88
C LEU A 91 -12.40 -4.83 -27.00
N VAL A 92 -13.50 -4.10 -27.12
CA VAL A 92 -13.49 -2.67 -27.41
C VAL A 92 -13.58 -1.88 -26.11
N PRO A 93 -12.60 -1.02 -25.79
CA PRO A 93 -12.66 -0.15 -24.62
C PRO A 93 -13.70 0.94 -24.82
N ILE A 94 -14.49 1.22 -23.79
CA ILE A 94 -15.44 2.33 -23.76
C ILE A 94 -14.82 3.51 -23.05
N LEU A 95 -14.35 3.27 -21.82
CA LEU A 95 -13.75 4.28 -20.95
C LEU A 95 -12.82 3.61 -19.94
N TRP A 96 -11.93 4.40 -19.37
CA TRP A 96 -11.19 4.01 -18.18
C TRP A 96 -11.35 5.11 -17.13
N ILE A 97 -11.32 4.70 -15.87
CA ILE A 97 -11.48 5.59 -14.71
C ILE A 97 -10.26 5.43 -13.83
N GLU A 98 -9.83 6.56 -13.26
CA GLU A 98 -8.84 6.62 -12.20
C GLU A 98 -9.46 7.25 -10.96
N GLU A 99 -9.28 6.57 -9.83
CA GLU A 99 -9.56 7.07 -8.50
C GLU A 99 -8.22 7.11 -7.76
N ALA A 100 -7.68 8.31 -7.59
CA ALA A 100 -6.43 8.53 -6.89
C ALA A 100 -6.68 9.09 -5.49
N ILE A 101 -5.92 8.58 -4.52
CA ILE A 101 -5.86 9.12 -3.16
C ILE A 101 -4.44 9.60 -2.91
N ASN A 102 -4.33 10.81 -2.38
CA ASN A 102 -3.08 11.36 -1.85
C ASN A 102 -3.41 11.94 -0.48
N LEU A 103 -2.69 11.48 0.56
CA LEU A 103 -2.82 12.09 1.87
C LEU A 103 -2.36 13.56 1.80
N PRO A 104 -3.19 14.52 2.23
CA PRO A 104 -2.78 15.91 2.30
C PRO A 104 -1.60 16.08 3.27
N ASP A 105 -0.72 17.03 2.98
CA ASP A 105 0.52 17.27 3.74
C ASP A 105 0.27 17.53 5.24
N GLU A 106 -0.89 18.08 5.60
CA GLU A 106 -1.31 18.32 6.99
C GLU A 106 -1.42 17.00 7.80
N PHE A 107 -1.95 15.95 7.20
CA PHE A 107 -2.08 14.63 7.83
C PHE A 107 -0.75 13.88 7.86
N VAL A 108 0.12 14.12 6.86
CA VAL A 108 1.48 13.57 6.84
C VAL A 108 2.30 14.15 8.00
N GLY A 109 2.14 15.45 8.30
CA GLY A 109 2.74 16.09 9.46
C GLY A 109 2.27 15.46 10.78
N GLU A 110 0.96 15.27 10.95
CA GLU A 110 0.42 14.64 12.17
C GLU A 110 0.89 13.19 12.36
N LEU A 111 0.91 12.40 11.28
CA LEU A 111 1.43 11.02 11.32
C LEU A 111 2.90 11.00 11.70
N THR A 112 3.70 11.90 11.10
CA THR A 112 5.14 12.01 11.38
C THR A 112 5.37 12.43 12.83
N ASP A 113 4.65 13.41 13.34
CA ASP A 113 4.77 13.88 14.73
C ASP A 113 4.36 12.79 15.75
N ARG A 114 3.30 12.03 15.47
CA ARG A 114 2.88 10.91 16.33
C ARG A 114 3.91 9.76 16.34
N LEU A 115 4.50 9.44 15.19
CA LEU A 115 5.54 8.42 15.08
C LEU A 115 6.85 8.87 15.76
N LEU A 116 7.29 10.09 15.48
CA LEU A 116 8.51 10.66 16.05
C LEU A 116 8.40 10.90 17.55
N SER A 117 7.23 11.29 18.07
CA SER A 117 7.03 11.48 19.52
C SER A 117 7.20 10.18 20.29
N SER A 118 6.74 9.05 19.75
CA SER A 118 6.94 7.72 20.37
C SER A 118 8.43 7.35 20.42
N LEU A 119 9.20 7.63 19.36
CA LEU A 119 10.65 7.40 19.34
C LEU A 119 11.41 8.36 20.27
N ARG A 120 11.02 9.63 20.31
CA ARG A 120 11.61 10.65 21.17
C ARG A 120 11.44 10.32 22.65
N LEU A 121 10.30 9.73 23.04
CA LEU A 121 10.11 9.25 24.40
C LEU A 121 11.17 8.20 24.76
N VAL A 122 11.42 7.22 23.88
CA VAL A 122 12.46 6.21 24.12
C VAL A 122 13.84 6.84 24.24
N GLU A 123 14.19 7.82 23.40
CA GLU A 123 15.47 8.54 23.47
C GLU A 123 15.69 9.28 24.79
N VAL A 124 14.63 9.74 25.46
CA VAL A 124 14.74 10.43 26.75
C VAL A 124 14.67 9.44 27.92
N PHE A 125 13.76 8.48 27.89
CA PHE A 125 13.56 7.54 29.01
C PHE A 125 14.74 6.59 29.19
N VAL A 126 15.35 6.10 28.11
CA VAL A 126 16.48 5.17 28.17
C VAL A 126 17.69 5.76 28.91
N PRO A 127 18.24 6.95 28.56
CA PRO A 127 19.39 7.51 29.27
C PRO A 127 19.07 7.90 30.71
N VAL A 128 17.83 8.30 31.02
CA VAL A 128 17.42 8.61 32.41
C VAL A 128 17.45 7.35 33.28
N ILE A 129 16.94 6.22 32.77
CA ILE A 129 16.99 4.93 33.48
C ILE A 129 18.44 4.49 33.66
N ILE A 130 19.27 4.60 32.62
CA ILE A 130 20.70 4.25 32.71
C ILE A 130 21.42 5.11 33.76
N ALA A 131 21.20 6.43 33.75
CA ALA A 131 21.80 7.35 34.72
C ALA A 131 21.36 7.01 36.16
N PHE A 132 20.09 6.67 36.36
CA PHE A 132 19.57 6.26 37.66
C PHE A 132 20.19 4.94 38.15
N CYS A 133 20.30 3.93 37.27
CA CYS A 133 20.99 2.68 37.58
C CYS A 133 22.46 2.88 37.95
N CYS A 134 23.18 3.74 37.20
CA CYS A 134 24.56 4.09 37.51
C CYS A 134 24.69 4.79 38.87
N ALA A 135 23.78 5.71 39.20
CA ALA A 135 23.80 6.43 40.47
C ALA A 135 23.62 5.47 41.68
N ILE A 136 22.68 4.51 41.58
CA ILE A 136 22.48 3.50 42.62
C ILE A 136 23.72 2.62 42.79
N LEU A 137 24.34 2.19 41.69
CA LEU A 137 25.57 1.39 41.73
C LEU A 137 26.71 2.13 42.43
N VAL A 138 26.94 3.40 42.07
CA VAL A 138 27.97 4.24 42.70
C VAL A 138 27.69 4.42 44.19
N LEU A 139 26.44 4.66 44.58
CA LEU A 139 26.05 4.79 45.98
C LEU A 139 26.28 3.49 46.76
N GLY A 140 25.92 2.33 46.19
CA GLY A 140 26.15 1.02 46.80
C GLY A 140 27.64 0.72 47.00
N ILE A 141 28.49 1.04 46.01
CA ILE A 141 29.95 0.90 46.13
C ILE A 141 30.50 1.85 47.20
N ALA A 142 30.04 3.10 47.24
CA ALA A 142 30.49 4.06 48.25
C ALA A 142 30.14 3.62 49.68
N LEU A 143 28.91 3.11 49.89
CA LEU A 143 28.46 2.59 51.19
C LEU A 143 29.26 1.36 51.62
N THR A 144 29.56 0.43 50.72
CA THR A 144 30.37 -0.76 51.04
C THR A 144 31.82 -0.42 51.37
N ILE A 145 32.44 0.53 50.65
CA ILE A 145 33.78 1.04 50.99
C ILE A 145 33.77 1.71 52.37
N ARG A 146 32.78 2.57 52.64
CA ARG A 146 32.64 3.24 53.93
C ARG A 146 32.44 2.25 55.07
N ALA A 147 31.59 1.24 54.89
CA ALA A 147 31.37 0.18 55.87
C ALA A 147 32.65 -0.61 56.15
N LYS A 148 33.44 -0.93 55.12
CA LYS A 148 34.75 -1.60 55.28
C LYS A 148 35.78 -0.74 56.00
N TYR A 149 35.78 0.58 55.75
CA TYR A 149 36.69 1.52 56.43
C TYR A 149 36.32 1.71 57.90
N TYR A 150 35.03 1.79 58.22
CA TYR A 150 34.54 1.93 59.60
C TYR A 150 34.70 0.64 60.43
N ASN A 151 34.54 -0.53 59.80
CA ASN A 151 34.72 -1.84 60.44
C ASN A 151 36.18 -2.32 60.43
N LYS A 152 37.19 -1.47 60.16
CA LYS A 152 38.59 -1.85 60.34
C LYS A 152 38.91 -1.74 61.83
N PRO A 153 39.03 -2.85 62.58
CA PRO A 153 39.27 -2.79 64.02
C PRO A 153 40.66 -2.19 64.28
N GLU A 154 40.79 -1.45 65.38
CA GLU A 154 42.06 -1.10 66.04
C GLU A 154 42.81 -2.37 66.48
N ALA A 155 43.27 -3.17 65.51
CA ALA A 155 44.21 -4.27 65.74
C ALA A 155 45.61 -3.80 65.38
N ALA A 156 46.09 -2.79 66.12
CA ALA A 156 47.49 -2.42 66.21
C ALA A 156 47.69 -1.52 67.43
N ASN A 157 47.62 -2.11 68.62
CA ASN A 157 48.36 -1.68 69.81
C ASN A 157 48.51 -2.91 70.73
#